data_AF-A0A238W4D6-F1
#
_entry.id   AF-A0A238W4D6-F1
#
_cell.length_a   1.000
_cell.length_b   1.000
_cell.length_c   1.000
_cell.angle_alpha   90.00
_cell.angle_beta   90.00
_cell.angle_gamma   90.00
#
_symmetry.space_group_name_H-M   'P 1'
#
loop_
_entity.id
_entity.type
_entity.pdbx_description
1 polymer ?
#
loop_
_entity_poly.entity_id
_entity_poly.type
_entity_poly.pdbx_seq_one_letter_code
_entity_poly.pdbx_strand_id
1 'polypeptide(L)'
;MSDLHMEPDVVERCGDRLTETGGAVAAQARSFTGTRALTAAHSGISSALTLDFCRRNWSDRIDGHGTETSVLGDGFHYAVREYLVADARHAALLRGHSRVPGE
;
A
#
# COMPACT_ATOMS: atom_id res chain seq x y z
N MET A 1 -4.40 23.64 -2.91
CA MET A 1 -3.85 22.29 -3.12
C MET A 1 -2.35 22.40 -2.90
N SER A 2 -1.77 21.57 -2.03
CA SER A 2 -0.34 21.60 -1.72
C SER A 2 0.45 21.13 -2.95
N ASP A 3 1.31 21.99 -3.49
CA ASP A 3 2.23 21.66 -4.60
C ASP A 3 3.27 20.64 -4.14
N LEU A 4 2.90 19.37 -4.09
CA LEU A 4 3.86 18.27 -4.06
C LEU A 4 4.49 18.20 -5.45
N HIS A 5 5.59 18.91 -5.65
CA HIS A 5 6.45 18.79 -6.84
C HIS A 5 7.23 17.47 -6.80
N MET A 6 6.51 16.35 -6.89
CA MET A 6 7.13 15.05 -7.14
C MET A 6 6.81 14.63 -8.56
N GLU A 7 7.85 14.19 -9.27
CA GLU A 7 7.70 13.60 -10.59
C GLU A 7 6.80 12.35 -10.51
N PRO A 8 5.88 12.14 -11.47
CA PRO A 8 4.92 11.04 -11.42
C PRO A 8 5.58 9.66 -11.27
N ASP A 9 6.75 9.46 -11.86
CA ASP A 9 7.52 8.22 -11.77
C ASP A 9 8.04 7.95 -10.35
N VAL A 10 8.39 9.00 -9.59
CA VAL A 10 8.78 8.90 -8.18
C VAL A 10 7.57 8.50 -7.33
N VAL A 11 6.42 9.11 -7.59
CA VAL A 11 5.17 8.80 -6.88
C VAL A 11 4.72 7.36 -7.18
N GLU A 12 4.83 6.92 -8.43
CA GLU A 12 4.50 5.55 -8.85
C GLU A 12 5.40 4.52 -8.14
N ARG A 13 6.72 4.73 -8.15
CA ARG A 13 7.67 3.87 -7.42
C ARG A 13 7.41 3.84 -5.91
N CYS A 14 7.00 4.96 -5.32
CA CYS A 14 6.60 4.99 -3.92
C CYS A 14 5.35 4.14 -3.67
N GLY A 15 4.36 4.22 -4.56
CA GLY A 15 3.17 3.36 -4.54
C GLY A 15 3.53 1.88 -4.60
N ASP A 16 4.37 1.49 -5.57
CA ASP A 16 4.83 0.10 -5.74
C ASP A 16 5.49 -0.45 -4.46
N ARG A 17 6.39 0.33 -3.88
CA ARG A 17 7.10 -0.07 -2.65
C ARG A 17 6.17 -0.21 -1.46
N LEU A 18 5.16 0.66 -1.34
CA LEU A 18 4.16 0.57 -0.27
C LEU A 18 3.29 -0.67 -0.45
N THR A 19 2.81 -0.94 -1.66
CA THR A 19 2.01 -2.13 -1.97
C THR A 19 2.80 -3.42 -1.74
N GLU A 20 4.07 -3.48 -2.18
CA GLU A 20 4.96 -4.62 -1.93
C GLU A 20 5.20 -4.82 -0.43
N THR A 21 5.55 -3.75 0.29
CA THR A 21 5.82 -3.80 1.73
C THR A 21 4.57 -4.22 2.51
N GLY A 22 3.42 -3.63 2.20
CA GLY A 22 2.14 -3.97 2.82
C GLY A 22 1.77 -5.44 2.61
N GLY A 23 1.95 -5.94 1.38
CA GLY A 23 1.78 -7.34 1.04
C GLY A 23 2.72 -8.28 1.82
N ALA A 24 4.00 -7.93 1.93
CA ALA A 24 4.99 -8.70 2.68
C ALA A 24 4.68 -8.76 4.18
N VAL A 25 4.29 -7.63 4.78
CA VAL A 25 3.88 -7.53 6.19
C VAL A 25 2.65 -8.40 6.47
N ALA A 26 1.63 -8.32 5.61
CA ALA A 26 0.43 -9.13 5.72
C ALA A 26 0.74 -10.64 5.55
N ALA A 27 1.63 -11.00 4.63
CA ALA A 27 2.09 -12.38 4.46
C ALA A 27 2.82 -12.91 5.71
N GLN A 28 3.66 -12.08 6.34
CA GLN A 28 4.36 -12.43 7.57
C GLN A 28 3.39 -12.69 8.75
N ALA A 29 2.36 -11.85 8.91
CA ALA A 29 1.32 -12.05 9.92
C ALA A 29 0.61 -13.41 9.77
N ARG A 30 0.25 -13.76 8.53
CA ARG A 30 -0.40 -15.05 8.22
C ARG A 30 0.53 -16.24 8.43
N SER A 31 1.81 -16.11 8.07
CA SER A 31 2.81 -17.15 8.32
C SER A 31 2.99 -17.40 9.81
N PHE A 32 3.07 -16.34 10.63
CA PHE A 32 3.17 -16.47 12.08
C PHE A 32 1.96 -17.16 12.69
N THR A 33 0.76 -16.88 12.16
CA THR A 33 -0.48 -17.55 12.55
C THR A 33 -0.40 -19.07 12.34
N GLY A 34 0.26 -19.54 11.26
CA GLY A 34 0.44 -20.97 10.99
C GLY A 34 1.39 -21.69 11.97
N THR A 35 2.22 -20.96 12.71
CA THR A 35 3.22 -21.52 13.62
C THR A 35 2.60 -22.01 14.93
N ARG A 36 2.09 -23.24 14.95
CA ARG A 36 1.53 -23.89 16.16
C ARG A 36 2.59 -24.42 17.16
N ALA A 37 3.86 -24.42 16.76
CA ALA A 37 4.94 -25.01 17.56
C ALA A 37 5.14 -24.34 18.93
N LEU A 38 4.94 -23.02 19.02
CA LEU A 38 5.11 -22.25 20.26
C LEU A 38 4.05 -22.61 21.32
N THR A 39 2.80 -22.82 20.89
CA THR A 39 1.69 -23.17 21.79
C THR A 39 1.80 -24.62 22.27
N ALA A 40 2.26 -25.53 21.40
CA ALA A 40 2.43 -26.94 21.73
C ALA A 40 3.56 -27.21 22.73
N ALA A 41 4.59 -26.35 22.78
CA ALA A 41 5.73 -26.47 23.69
C ALA A 41 5.41 -26.09 25.15
N HIS A 42 4.26 -25.45 25.41
CA HIS A 42 3.88 -25.00 26.75
C HIS A 42 2.83 -25.93 27.36
N SER A 43 3.25 -26.75 28.33
CA SER A 43 2.43 -27.79 28.97
C SER A 43 1.34 -27.28 29.91
N GLY A 44 1.35 -25.98 30.26
CA GLY A 44 0.29 -25.36 31.06
C GLY A 44 -0.83 -24.81 30.19
N ILE A 45 -2.09 -25.21 30.48
CA ILE A 45 -3.29 -24.72 29.79
C ILE A 45 -3.34 -23.18 29.79
N SER A 46 -3.02 -22.55 30.93
CA SER A 46 -3.02 -21.08 31.05
C SER A 46 -1.95 -20.43 30.15
N SER A 47 -0.71 -20.92 30.17
CA SER A 47 0.36 -20.39 29.30
C SER A 47 0.06 -20.60 27.81
N ALA A 48 -0.52 -21.75 27.45
CA ALA A 48 -0.90 -22.04 26.07
C ALA A 48 -1.99 -21.09 25.57
N LEU A 49 -3.01 -20.82 26.38
CA LEU A 49 -4.09 -19.87 26.05
C LEU A 49 -3.57 -18.43 25.93
N THR A 50 -2.69 -18.00 26.84
CA THR A 50 -2.08 -16.66 26.78
C THR A 50 -1.22 -16.50 25.52
N LEU A 51 -0.39 -17.49 25.20
CA LEU A 51 0.43 -17.45 23.98
C LEU A 51 -0.41 -17.46 22.71
N ASP A 52 -1.48 -18.25 22.68
CA ASP A 52 -2.40 -18.27 21.56
C ASP A 52 -3.17 -16.94 21.39
N PHE A 53 -3.55 -16.30 22.49
CA PHE A 53 -4.14 -14.96 22.48
C PHE A 53 -3.15 -13.91 21.95
N CYS A 54 -1.92 -13.89 22.48
CA CYS A 54 -0.87 -12.97 22.02
C CYS A 54 -0.56 -13.16 20.54
N ARG A 55 -0.48 -14.41 20.08
CA ARG A 55 -0.24 -14.76 18.67
C ARG A 55 -1.33 -14.23 17.76
N ARG A 56 -2.60 -14.47 18.11
CA ARG A 56 -3.75 -13.97 17.33
C ARG A 56 -3.78 -12.45 17.28
N ASN A 57 -3.71 -11.80 18.44
CA ASN A 57 -3.73 -10.35 18.53
C ASN A 57 -2.59 -9.68 17.75
N TRP A 58 -1.36 -10.22 17.86
CA TRP A 58 -0.24 -9.73 17.07
C TRP A 58 -0.48 -9.91 15.57
N SER A 59 -0.94 -11.09 15.15
CA SER A 59 -1.18 -11.38 13.73
C SER A 59 -2.26 -10.48 13.14
N ASP A 60 -3.37 -10.29 13.86
CA ASP A 60 -4.47 -9.42 13.42
C ASP A 60 -4.01 -7.97 13.25
N ARG A 61 -3.21 -7.45 14.19
CA ARG A 61 -2.69 -6.08 14.12
C ARG A 61 -1.70 -5.90 12.97
N ILE A 62 -0.81 -6.86 12.76
CA ILE A 62 0.21 -6.77 11.70
C ILE A 62 -0.43 -6.94 10.33
N ASP A 63 -1.40 -7.85 10.17
CA ASP A 63 -2.17 -7.99 8.92
C ASP A 63 -2.96 -6.71 8.60
N GLY A 64 -3.54 -6.07 9.62
CA GLY A 64 -4.16 -4.75 9.51
C GLY A 64 -3.20 -3.68 8.99
N HIS A 65 -2.01 -3.54 9.60
CA HIS A 65 -1.00 -2.58 9.13
C HIS A 65 -0.49 -2.88 7.72
N GLY A 66 -0.35 -4.17 7.36
CA GLY A 66 -0.01 -4.57 6.00
C GLY A 66 -1.07 -4.11 5.00
N THR A 67 -2.35 -4.27 5.35
CA THR A 67 -3.49 -3.82 4.54
C THR A 67 -3.52 -2.30 4.39
N GLU A 68 -3.38 -1.56 5.50
CA GLU A 68 -3.33 -0.09 5.48
C GLU A 68 -2.18 0.44 4.61
N THR A 69 -1.01 -0.20 4.68
CA THR A 69 0.16 0.17 3.86
C THR A 69 -0.11 -0.05 2.37
N SER A 70 -0.76 -1.17 2.00
CA SER A 70 -1.16 -1.42 0.61
C SER A 70 -2.19 -0.41 0.11
N VAL A 71 -3.16 -0.04 0.93
CA VAL A 71 -4.16 1.01 0.59
C VAL A 71 -3.49 2.36 0.35
N LEU A 72 -2.45 2.70 1.11
CA LEU A 72 -1.65 3.90 0.85
C LEU A 72 -0.94 3.79 -0.52
N GLY A 73 -0.39 2.62 -0.85
CA GLY A 73 0.18 2.35 -2.17
C GLY A 73 -0.82 2.59 -3.31
N ASP A 74 -2.02 2.05 -3.20
CA ASP A 74 -3.11 2.27 -4.15
C ASP A 74 -3.48 3.76 -4.29
N GLY A 75 -3.42 4.51 -3.19
CA GLY A 75 -3.63 5.96 -3.19
C GLY A 75 -2.58 6.73 -4.00
N PHE A 76 -1.32 6.29 -3.96
CA PHE A 76 -0.24 6.86 -4.77
C PHE A 76 -0.45 6.55 -6.25
N HIS A 77 -0.79 5.31 -6.60
CA HIS A 77 -1.12 4.93 -7.98
C HIS A 77 -2.33 5.70 -8.51
N TYR A 78 -3.36 5.90 -7.68
CA TYR A 78 -4.51 6.72 -8.02
C TYR A 78 -4.09 8.16 -8.35
N ALA A 79 -3.23 8.77 -7.51
CA ALA A 79 -2.76 10.13 -7.71
C ALA A 79 -1.96 10.30 -9.02
N VAL A 80 -1.08 9.34 -9.34
CA VAL A 80 -0.33 9.32 -10.61
C VAL A 80 -1.27 9.27 -11.80
N ARG A 81 -2.29 8.40 -11.75
CA ARG A 81 -3.26 8.28 -12.84
C ARG A 81 -4.04 9.58 -13.06
N GLU A 82 -4.52 10.22 -12.00
CA GLU A 82 -5.23 11.50 -12.11
C GLU A 82 -4.33 12.59 -12.70
N TYR A 83 -3.06 12.64 -12.28
CA TYR A 83 -2.07 13.57 -12.84
C TYR A 83 -1.89 13.36 -14.35
N LEU A 84 -1.63 12.12 -14.79
CA LEU A 84 -1.40 11.81 -16.21
C LEU A 84 -2.65 12.09 -17.06
N VAL A 85 -3.85 11.85 -16.53
CA VAL A 85 -5.10 12.21 -17.20
C VAL A 85 -5.25 13.73 -17.33
N ALA A 86 -4.92 14.48 -16.28
CA ALA A 86 -4.96 15.94 -16.30
C ALA A 86 -3.95 16.51 -17.32
N ASP A 87 -2.72 16.00 -17.34
CA ASP A 87 -1.69 16.40 -18.29
C ASP A 87 -2.09 16.09 -19.74
N ALA A 88 -2.59 14.89 -20.01
CA ALA A 88 -3.09 14.51 -21.33
C ALA A 88 -4.23 15.43 -21.81
N ARG A 89 -5.17 15.79 -20.92
CA ARG A 89 -6.23 16.76 -21.22
C ARG A 89 -5.67 18.15 -21.53
N HIS A 90 -4.68 18.61 -20.77
CA HIS A 90 -4.03 19.90 -21.00
C HIS A 90 -3.29 19.92 -22.35
N ALA A 91 -2.53 18.88 -22.67
CA ALA A 91 -1.83 18.75 -23.95
C ALA A 91 -2.79 18.66 -25.15
N ALA A 92 -3.99 18.09 -24.96
CA ALA A 92 -5.03 18.07 -26.00
C ALA A 92 -5.62 19.47 -26.25
N LEU A 93 -5.86 20.25 -25.19
CA LEU A 93 -6.32 21.64 -25.29
C LEU A 93 -5.30 22.50 -26.04
N LEU A 94 -4.01 22.41 -25.71
CA LEU A 94 -2.97 23.19 -26.38
C LEU A 94 -2.86 22.85 -27.88
N ARG A 95 -2.98 21.56 -28.25
CA ARG A 95 -2.97 21.12 -29.65
C ARG A 95 -4.20 21.59 -30.44
N GLY A 96 -5.36 21.68 -29.80
CA GLY A 96 -6.61 22.14 -30.42
C GLY A 96 -6.62 23.64 -30.76
N HIS A 97 -5.74 24.44 -30.15
CA HIS A 97 -5.64 25.88 -30.39
C HIS A 97 -4.53 26.26 -31.40
N SER A 98 -3.84 25.28 -32.01
CA SER A 98 -2.87 25.49 -33.10
C SER A 98 -3.54 25.60 -34.49
N ARG A 99 -4.54 26.48 -34.60
CA ARG A 99 -4.97 27.09 -35.87
C ARG A 99 -5.18 28.58 -35.58
N VAL A 100 -4.08 29.31 -35.49
CA VAL A 100 -4.08 30.76 -35.74
C VAL A 100 -3.90 30.90 -37.25
N PRO A 101 -4.92 31.32 -38.02
CA PRO A 101 -4.74 31.67 -39.42
C PRO A 101 -4.02 33.02 -39.45
N GLY A 102 -2.76 33.04 -39.88
CA GLY A 102 -1.97 34.28 -40.01
C GLY A 102 -0.48 34.10 -39.81
N GLU A 103 0.16 33.29 -40.66
CA GLU A 103 1.45 33.64 -41.27
C GLU A 103 1.24 33.73 -42.78
#